data_AF-A0A3D1F1Z8-F1
#
_entry.id   AF-A0A3D1F1Z8-F1
#
_cell.length_a   1.000
_cell.length_b   1.000
_cell.length_c   1.000
_cell.angle_alpha   90.00
_cell.angle_beta   90.00
_cell.angle_gamma   90.00
#
_symmetry.space_group_name_H-M   'P 1'
#
loop_
_entity.id
_entity.type
_entity.pdbx_description
1 polymer ?
#
loop_
_entity_poly.entity_id
_entity_poly.type
_entity_poly.pdbx_seq_one_letter_code
_entity_poly.pdbx_strand_id
1 'polypeptide(L)'
;MQFKAMLTTILAIAFLTGSVWAGQGRARIDLNVKSGELKITPSTDKNVRITHATWLKEKDRVKMYASSDLKVNDETWTQVSIEVTPSEDSTMTISLRGAWDKVKRNWCYYDDITVQGAKIVNSSFEEPKGWRVAKDQLVVDESLAHTGKAAVLVWHDKSANQSIQVKADVPVTISAWVKFCKQEDKESK
;
A
#
# COMPACT_ATOMS: atom_id res chain seq x y z
N MET A 1 -12.22 -70.26 13.47
CA MET A 1 -12.48 -68.84 13.81
C MET A 1 -11.23 -68.05 13.43
N GLN A 2 -11.23 -67.35 12.29
CA GLN A 2 -10.10 -66.53 11.84
C GLN A 2 -10.48 -65.05 11.96
N PHE A 3 -9.75 -64.28 12.77
CA PHE A 3 -9.86 -62.83 12.79
C PHE A 3 -8.76 -62.25 11.90
N LYS A 4 -9.15 -61.66 10.77
CA LYS A 4 -8.29 -60.83 9.92
C LYS A 4 -8.02 -59.51 10.66
N ALA A 5 -6.75 -59.22 10.95
CA ALA A 5 -6.33 -57.89 11.34
C ALA A 5 -6.40 -56.97 10.11
N MET A 6 -7.27 -55.96 10.17
CA MET A 6 -7.36 -54.91 9.16
C MET A 6 -6.28 -53.87 9.45
N LEU A 7 -5.39 -53.63 8.48
CA LEU A 7 -4.38 -52.59 8.50
C LEU A 7 -5.08 -51.24 8.23
N THR A 8 -5.16 -50.36 9.23
CA THR A 8 -5.70 -49.01 9.05
C THR A 8 -4.60 -48.06 8.62
N THR A 9 -4.62 -47.65 7.35
CA THR A 9 -3.72 -46.62 6.80
C THR A 9 -4.17 -45.24 7.32
N ILE A 10 -3.33 -44.60 8.14
CA ILE A 10 -3.53 -43.19 8.54
C ILE A 10 -3.01 -42.31 7.40
N LEU A 11 -3.91 -41.62 6.71
CA LEU A 11 -3.57 -40.58 5.74
C LEU A 11 -3.24 -39.29 6.51
N ALA A 12 -1.95 -38.95 6.62
CA ALA A 12 -1.52 -37.68 7.21
C ALA A 12 -1.75 -36.55 6.19
N ILE A 13 -2.79 -35.74 6.40
CA ILE A 13 -2.97 -34.48 5.67
C ILE A 13 -2.05 -33.45 6.32
N ALA A 14 -0.92 -33.16 5.67
CA ALA A 14 -0.07 -32.05 6.06
C ALA A 14 -0.74 -30.74 5.63
N PHE A 15 -1.41 -30.06 6.56
CA PHE A 15 -1.75 -28.66 6.38
C PHE A 15 -0.45 -27.85 6.38
N LEU A 16 -0.06 -27.31 5.22
CA LEU A 16 0.91 -26.21 5.15
C LEU A 16 0.27 -24.99 5.81
N THR A 17 0.42 -24.85 7.12
CA THR A 17 0.03 -23.66 7.85
C THR A 17 0.99 -22.54 7.47
N GLY A 18 0.59 -21.69 6.51
CA GLY A 18 1.30 -20.44 6.25
C GLY A 18 1.33 -19.61 7.54
N SER A 19 2.52 -19.17 7.94
CA SER A 19 2.65 -18.32 9.13
C SER A 19 2.13 -16.92 8.80
N VAL A 20 1.01 -16.55 9.43
CA VAL A 20 0.53 -15.16 9.46
C VAL A 20 1.24 -14.45 10.61
N TRP A 21 2.04 -13.45 10.29
CA TRP A 21 2.67 -12.58 11.28
C TRP A 21 1.96 -11.22 11.30
N ALA A 22 1.66 -10.75 12.51
CA ALA A 22 1.05 -9.46 12.82
C ALA A 22 1.88 -8.82 13.97
N GLY A 23 2.04 -7.49 13.97
CA GLY A 23 2.83 -6.74 14.96
C GLY A 23 3.42 -5.44 14.41
N GLN A 24 4.35 -5.53 13.44
CA GLN A 24 4.89 -4.36 12.73
C GLN A 24 5.09 -4.68 11.26
N GLY A 25 4.86 -3.69 10.42
CA GLY A 25 4.97 -3.83 8.98
C GLY A 25 5.47 -2.56 8.30
N ARG A 26 5.52 -2.62 6.97
CA ARG A 26 5.94 -1.50 6.14
C ARG A 26 4.92 -1.26 5.04
N ALA A 27 4.48 -0.01 4.94
CA ALA A 27 3.59 0.47 3.90
C ALA A 27 4.34 1.40 2.95
N ARG A 28 3.74 1.71 1.80
CA ARG A 28 4.32 2.58 0.78
C ARG A 28 3.25 3.42 0.11
N ILE A 29 3.56 4.70 -0.07
CA ILE A 29 2.90 5.59 -1.01
C ILE A 29 3.92 5.89 -2.10
N ASP A 30 3.62 5.41 -3.30
CA ASP A 30 4.44 5.69 -4.47
C ASP A 30 3.78 6.78 -5.30
N LEU A 31 4.59 7.73 -5.75
CA LEU A 31 4.20 8.83 -6.60
C LEU A 31 4.96 8.75 -7.91
N ASN A 32 4.28 8.98 -9.03
CA ASN A 32 4.96 9.21 -10.29
C ASN A 32 4.27 10.27 -11.12
N VAL A 33 5.04 11.13 -11.78
CA VAL A 33 4.52 12.04 -12.80
C VAL A 33 4.61 11.43 -14.19
N LYS A 34 3.82 11.92 -15.14
CA LYS A 34 3.92 11.52 -16.55
C LYS A 34 5.07 12.23 -17.27
N SER A 35 5.50 13.37 -16.74
CA SER A 35 6.52 14.25 -17.33
C SER A 35 7.14 15.13 -16.23
N GLY A 36 8.37 15.58 -16.43
CA GLY A 36 9.14 16.37 -15.45
C GLY A 36 9.76 15.55 -14.32
N GLU A 37 10.15 16.23 -13.23
CA GLU A 37 10.79 15.63 -12.07
C GLU A 37 9.95 15.86 -10.80
N LEU A 38 10.04 14.94 -9.84
CA LEU A 38 9.50 15.13 -8.49
C LEU A 38 10.63 15.52 -7.54
N LYS A 39 10.67 16.78 -7.10
CA LYS A 39 11.59 17.19 -6.02
C LYS A 39 11.02 16.67 -4.70
N ILE A 40 11.78 15.84 -3.99
CA ILE A 40 11.33 15.24 -2.73
C ILE A 40 11.67 16.18 -1.56
N THR A 41 10.68 16.50 -0.73
CA THR A 41 10.92 17.14 0.57
C THR A 41 11.18 16.05 1.61
N PRO A 42 12.35 16.02 2.28
CA PRO A 42 12.61 15.05 3.34
C PRO A 42 11.60 15.20 4.49
N SER A 43 11.06 14.07 4.97
CA SER A 43 10.18 14.10 6.14
C SER A 43 10.99 14.28 7.43
N THR A 44 10.42 15.01 8.39
CA THR A 44 10.93 15.09 9.77
C THR A 44 10.44 13.92 10.63
N ASP A 45 9.46 13.16 10.16
CA ASP A 45 8.98 11.94 10.83
C ASP A 45 9.94 10.78 10.57
N LYS A 46 10.52 10.24 11.65
CA LYS A 46 11.44 9.08 11.63
C LYS A 46 10.80 7.78 11.11
N ASN A 47 9.47 7.73 11.04
CA ASN A 47 8.72 6.60 10.50
C ASN A 47 8.50 6.71 8.98
N VAL A 48 8.83 7.84 8.38
CA VAL A 48 8.67 8.12 6.96
C VAL A 48 10.02 8.34 6.31
N ARG A 49 10.40 7.45 5.39
CA ARG A 49 11.50 7.71 4.47
C ARG A 49 10.94 7.81 3.06
N ILE A 50 11.27 8.88 2.34
CA ILE A 50 10.92 9.04 0.93
C ILE A 50 12.19 9.18 0.08
N THR A 51 12.25 8.40 -0.99
CA THR A 51 13.39 8.39 -1.91
C THR A 51 12.92 8.27 -3.34
N HIS A 52 13.78 8.59 -4.29
CA HIS A 52 13.54 8.21 -5.66
C HIS A 52 13.55 6.69 -5.84
N ALA A 53 12.89 6.20 -6.89
CA ALA A 53 12.78 4.78 -7.20
C ALA A 53 14.11 4.20 -7.73
N THR A 54 15.02 3.85 -6.82
CA THR A 54 16.38 3.36 -7.15
C THR A 54 16.41 2.04 -7.92
N TRP A 55 15.29 1.31 -7.99
CA TRP A 55 15.15 0.09 -8.80
C TRP A 55 14.92 0.37 -10.29
N LEU A 56 14.65 1.62 -10.69
CA LEU A 56 14.56 2.00 -12.09
C LEU A 56 15.97 2.15 -12.68
N LYS A 57 16.20 1.50 -13.83
CA LYS A 57 17.50 1.53 -14.53
C LYS A 57 17.75 2.86 -15.25
N GLU A 58 16.69 3.51 -15.69
CA GLU A 58 16.74 4.74 -16.49
C GLU A 58 16.74 5.96 -15.57
N LYS A 59 17.86 6.71 -15.56
CA LYS A 59 18.08 7.81 -14.61
C LYS A 59 17.05 8.92 -14.71
N ASP A 60 16.59 9.25 -15.91
CA ASP A 60 15.60 10.31 -16.09
C ASP A 60 14.24 9.88 -15.52
N ARG A 61 13.90 8.59 -15.64
CA ARG A 61 12.72 8.03 -14.98
C ARG A 61 12.88 7.91 -13.48
N VAL A 62 14.08 7.74 -12.92
CA VAL A 62 14.26 7.69 -11.46
C VAL A 62 13.71 8.95 -10.80
N LYS A 63 13.94 10.13 -11.41
CA LYS A 63 13.49 11.41 -10.86
C LYS A 63 12.00 11.67 -11.01
N MET A 64 11.33 11.01 -11.94
CA MET A 64 9.88 11.07 -12.12
C MET A 64 9.12 10.32 -11.02
N TYR A 65 9.81 9.48 -10.24
CA TYR A 65 9.20 8.60 -9.26
C TYR A 65 9.73 8.91 -7.86
N ALA A 66 8.81 9.04 -6.91
CA ALA A 66 9.11 9.05 -5.49
C ALA A 66 8.43 7.84 -4.84
N SER A 67 9.10 7.22 -3.89
CA SER A 67 8.58 6.09 -3.13
C SER A 67 8.84 6.32 -1.67
N SER A 68 7.79 6.17 -0.89
CA SER A 68 7.93 6.14 0.55
C SER A 68 8.13 4.73 1.07
N ASP A 69 8.67 4.68 2.27
CA ASP A 69 8.85 3.52 3.12
C ASP A 69 8.39 3.92 4.52
N LEU A 70 7.21 3.42 4.89
CA LEU A 70 6.43 3.87 6.03
C LEU A 70 6.40 2.77 7.08
N LYS A 71 6.90 3.04 8.28
CA LYS A 71 6.80 2.10 9.41
C LYS A 71 5.43 2.22 10.06
N VAL A 72 4.70 1.12 10.11
CA VAL A 72 3.32 1.05 10.63
C VAL A 72 3.15 -0.20 11.50
N ASN A 73 2.14 -0.20 12.38
CA ASN A 73 1.77 -1.35 13.22
C ASN A 73 0.31 -1.76 12.95
N ASP A 74 -0.09 -2.89 13.52
CA ASP A 74 -1.43 -3.49 13.39
C ASP A 74 -2.36 -3.22 14.58
N GLU A 75 -1.88 -2.50 15.59
CA GLU A 75 -2.68 -2.11 16.75
C GLU A 75 -3.45 -0.82 16.44
N THR A 76 -2.78 0.16 15.85
CA THR A 76 -3.26 1.54 15.72
C THR A 76 -3.10 2.07 14.31
N TRP A 77 -4.09 2.86 13.88
CA TRP A 77 -3.95 3.69 12.69
C TRP A 77 -2.88 4.75 12.92
N THR A 78 -1.95 4.85 11.98
CA THR A 78 -0.88 5.85 12.01
C THR A 78 -1.08 6.81 10.84
N GLN A 79 -1.15 8.11 11.13
CA GLN A 79 -1.13 9.11 10.08
C GLN A 79 0.30 9.25 9.54
N VAL A 80 0.44 9.18 8.22
CA VAL A 80 1.70 9.41 7.51
C VAL A 80 1.53 10.57 6.55
N SER A 81 2.62 11.29 6.27
CA SER A 81 2.62 12.38 5.31
C SER A 81 3.90 12.38 4.48
N ILE A 82 3.75 12.61 3.18
CA ILE A 82 4.85 12.81 2.25
C ILE A 82 4.61 14.06 1.42
N GLU A 83 5.70 14.75 1.07
CA GLU A 83 5.64 15.96 0.26
C GLU A 83 6.61 15.87 -0.92
N VAL A 84 6.10 16.25 -2.08
CA VAL A 84 6.87 16.39 -3.31
C VAL A 84 6.47 17.65 -4.04
N THR A 85 7.39 18.21 -4.83
CA THR A 85 7.15 19.36 -5.69
C THR A 85 7.45 18.98 -7.14
N PRO A 86 6.44 18.91 -8.03
CA PRO A 86 6.66 18.61 -9.43
C PRO A 86 7.35 19.80 -10.13
N SER A 87 8.27 19.53 -11.06
CA SER A 87 8.97 20.59 -11.81
C SER A 87 8.15 21.21 -12.93
N GLU A 88 7.02 20.60 -13.30
CA GLU A 88 6.14 21.07 -14.38
C GLU A 88 4.70 20.61 -14.14
N ASP A 89 3.77 21.22 -14.87
CA ASP A 89 2.38 20.77 -14.92
C ASP A 89 2.32 19.35 -15.47
N SER A 90 1.75 18.42 -14.70
CA SER A 90 1.67 17.02 -15.10
C SER A 90 0.49 16.30 -14.47
N THR A 91 0.28 15.06 -14.90
CA THR A 91 -0.56 14.12 -14.17
C THR A 91 0.31 13.30 -13.24
N MET A 92 0.03 13.39 -11.93
CA MET A 92 0.68 12.57 -10.92
C MET A 92 -0.22 11.39 -10.54
N THR A 93 0.33 10.18 -10.54
CA THR A 93 -0.34 8.98 -10.01
C THR A 93 0.12 8.74 -8.59
N ILE A 94 -0.86 8.62 -7.68
CA ILE A 94 -0.70 8.15 -6.31
C ILE A 94 -0.97 6.65 -6.30
N SER A 95 -0.05 5.84 -5.78
CA SER A 95 -0.22 4.41 -5.58
C SER A 95 -0.08 4.05 -4.11
N LEU A 96 -1.15 3.55 -3.49
CA LEU A 96 -1.14 3.01 -2.13
C LEU A 96 -0.75 1.53 -2.18
N ARG A 97 0.27 1.15 -1.41
CA ARG A 97 0.89 -0.17 -1.45
C ARG A 97 1.34 -0.65 -0.08
N GLY A 98 1.52 -1.96 0.03
CA GLY A 98 2.38 -2.57 1.03
C GLY A 98 3.83 -2.67 0.56
N ALA A 99 4.75 -2.92 1.48
CA ALA A 99 6.15 -3.14 1.15
C ALA A 99 6.34 -4.33 0.20
N TRP A 100 7.29 -4.18 -0.73
CA TRP A 100 7.70 -5.29 -1.58
C TRP A 100 8.46 -6.32 -0.76
N ASP A 101 8.09 -7.57 -0.94
CA ASP A 101 8.84 -8.72 -0.47
C ASP A 101 8.83 -9.77 -1.57
N LYS A 102 9.89 -10.58 -1.66
CA LYS A 102 10.03 -11.61 -2.69
C LYS A 102 9.04 -12.76 -2.48
N VAL A 103 8.81 -13.15 -1.24
CA VAL A 103 8.08 -14.36 -0.85
C VAL A 103 6.83 -14.08 -0.02
N LYS A 104 6.69 -12.86 0.52
CA LYS A 104 5.54 -12.49 1.35
C LYS A 104 4.71 -11.36 0.71
N ARG A 105 3.43 -11.30 1.07
CA ARG A 105 2.52 -10.18 0.82
C ARG A 105 2.41 -9.39 2.11
N ASN A 106 2.85 -8.13 2.09
CA ASN A 106 2.65 -7.21 3.20
C ASN A 106 1.34 -6.47 2.96
N TRP A 107 0.30 -6.83 3.70
CA TRP A 107 -1.02 -6.23 3.57
C TRP A 107 -1.17 -5.05 4.51
N CYS A 108 -1.70 -3.94 4.00
CA CYS A 108 -1.97 -2.73 4.76
C CYS A 108 -3.37 -2.19 4.42
N TYR A 109 -4.03 -1.63 5.42
CA TYR A 109 -5.20 -0.79 5.25
C TYR A 109 -4.77 0.67 5.05
N TYR A 110 -5.49 1.36 4.16
CA TYR A 110 -5.41 2.80 3.97
C TYR A 110 -6.79 3.41 4.05
N ASP A 111 -6.86 4.60 4.63
CA ASP A 111 -8.08 5.38 4.73
C ASP A 111 -7.76 6.88 4.88
N ASP A 112 -8.78 7.73 4.72
CA ASP A 112 -8.74 9.18 4.94
C ASP A 112 -7.57 9.89 4.28
N ILE A 113 -7.47 9.69 2.96
CA ILE A 113 -6.42 10.28 2.14
C ILE A 113 -6.68 11.78 1.98
N THR A 114 -5.73 12.61 2.39
CA THR A 114 -5.78 14.06 2.13
C THR A 114 -4.68 14.46 1.17
N VAL A 115 -4.99 15.41 0.29
CA VAL A 115 -4.04 15.97 -0.67
C VAL A 115 -4.13 17.48 -0.61
N GLN A 116 -3.02 18.13 -0.29
CA GLN A 116 -2.85 19.57 -0.39
C GLN A 116 -2.09 19.87 -1.68
N GLY A 117 -2.40 21.00 -2.34
CA GLY A 117 -1.78 21.37 -3.63
C GLY A 117 -2.40 20.72 -4.87
N ALA A 118 -3.36 19.79 -4.71
CA ALA A 118 -4.12 19.19 -5.80
C ALA A 118 -5.49 18.70 -5.34
N LYS A 119 -6.36 18.33 -6.29
CA LYS A 119 -7.68 17.75 -5.99
C LYS A 119 -7.62 16.23 -6.01
N ILE A 120 -8.16 15.60 -4.98
CA ILE A 120 -8.42 14.17 -4.91
C ILE A 120 -9.93 13.92 -4.80
N VAL A 121 -10.40 12.78 -5.28
CA VAL A 121 -11.79 12.35 -5.07
C VAL A 121 -11.83 11.10 -4.20
N ASN A 122 -12.90 10.99 -3.41
CA ASN A 122 -13.22 9.79 -2.63
C ASN A 122 -12.03 9.34 -1.75
N SER A 123 -11.66 10.24 -0.85
CA SER A 123 -10.53 10.11 0.06
C SER A 123 -10.73 9.08 1.17
N SER A 124 -11.98 8.79 1.54
CA SER A 124 -12.38 7.87 2.62
C SER A 124 -12.91 6.53 2.11
N PHE A 125 -12.79 6.24 0.80
CA PHE A 125 -13.21 4.97 0.18
C PHE A 125 -14.68 4.54 0.35
N GLU A 126 -15.56 5.41 0.86
CA GLU A 126 -17.00 5.12 1.02
C GLU A 126 -17.71 4.81 -0.31
N GLU A 127 -17.13 5.21 -1.43
CA GLU A 127 -17.57 4.84 -2.77
C GLU A 127 -16.41 4.21 -3.57
N PRO A 128 -16.64 3.45 -4.65
CA PRO A 128 -15.54 2.93 -5.49
C PRO A 128 -15.09 3.92 -6.59
N LYS A 129 -15.33 5.23 -6.43
CA LYS A 129 -15.10 6.22 -7.49
C LYS A 129 -13.66 6.78 -7.47
N GLY A 130 -13.09 7.01 -8.65
CA GLY A 130 -11.81 7.72 -8.84
C GLY A 130 -10.54 6.91 -8.53
N TRP A 131 -10.65 5.85 -7.73
CA TRP A 131 -9.57 4.91 -7.49
C TRP A 131 -9.67 3.69 -8.41
N ARG A 132 -8.54 3.32 -9.03
CA ARG A 132 -8.36 2.02 -9.67
C ARG A 132 -7.98 1.00 -8.60
N VAL A 133 -8.98 0.25 -8.17
CA VAL A 133 -8.91 -0.85 -7.19
C VAL A 133 -9.64 -2.08 -7.73
N ALA A 134 -9.20 -3.28 -7.36
CA ALA A 134 -10.00 -4.48 -7.53
C ALA A 134 -11.14 -4.50 -6.49
N LYS A 135 -12.28 -5.13 -6.83
CA LYS A 135 -13.49 -5.11 -5.99
C LYS A 135 -13.24 -5.64 -4.57
N ASP A 136 -12.41 -6.65 -4.45
CA ASP A 136 -12.05 -7.33 -3.20
C ASP A 136 -10.94 -6.61 -2.40
N GLN A 137 -10.56 -5.39 -2.81
CA GLN A 137 -9.71 -4.51 -2.01
C GLN A 137 -10.50 -3.53 -1.16
N LEU A 138 -11.76 -3.26 -1.52
CA LEU A 138 -12.61 -2.40 -0.73
C LEU A 138 -13.19 -3.20 0.43
N VAL A 139 -12.78 -2.88 1.64
CA VAL A 139 -13.24 -3.55 2.86
C VAL A 139 -14.30 -2.66 3.50
N VAL A 140 -15.56 -3.10 3.42
CA VAL A 140 -16.71 -2.40 4.01
C VAL A 140 -16.99 -3.00 5.38
N ASP A 141 -16.26 -2.50 6.38
CA ASP A 141 -16.35 -2.90 7.79
C ASP A 141 -15.89 -1.72 8.66
N GLU A 142 -16.82 -1.14 9.43
CA GLU A 142 -16.56 0.01 10.32
C GLU A 142 -15.46 -0.28 11.36
N SER A 143 -15.27 -1.54 11.76
CA SER A 143 -14.23 -1.91 12.72
C SER A 143 -12.82 -1.93 12.12
N LEU A 144 -12.74 -1.96 10.78
CA LEU A 144 -11.50 -2.00 10.01
C LEU A 144 -11.23 -0.70 9.24
N ALA A 145 -12.13 0.28 9.33
CA ALA A 145 -11.96 1.62 8.78
C ALA A 145 -11.32 2.57 9.80
N HIS A 146 -10.70 3.66 9.35
CA HIS A 146 -10.25 4.72 10.24
C HIS A 146 -11.42 5.67 10.52
N THR A 147 -12.17 6.04 9.48
CA THR A 147 -13.47 6.70 9.62
C THR A 147 -14.50 6.06 8.69
N GLY A 148 -15.77 6.36 8.92
CA GLY A 148 -16.84 5.82 8.07
C GLY A 148 -16.95 4.30 8.16
N LYS A 149 -17.16 3.65 7.02
CA LYS A 149 -17.46 2.22 6.90
C LYS A 149 -16.50 1.48 5.99
N ALA A 150 -15.62 2.17 5.28
CA ALA A 150 -14.79 1.55 4.27
C ALA A 150 -13.32 1.95 4.38
N ALA A 151 -12.44 0.98 4.12
CA ALA A 151 -11.02 1.22 3.90
C ALA A 151 -10.55 0.40 2.70
N VAL A 152 -9.38 0.74 2.15
CA VAL A 152 -8.76 -0.06 1.08
C VAL A 152 -7.64 -0.95 1.62
N LEU A 153 -7.75 -2.25 1.32
CA LEU A 153 -6.75 -3.26 1.63
C LEU A 153 -5.84 -3.49 0.42
N VAL A 154 -4.54 -3.24 0.61
CA VAL A 154 -3.54 -3.29 -0.46
C VAL A 154 -2.34 -4.13 -0.07
N TRP A 155 -1.64 -4.67 -1.07
CA TRP A 155 -0.26 -5.14 -0.95
C TRP A 155 0.52 -4.71 -2.19
N HIS A 156 1.80 -5.07 -2.28
CA HIS A 156 2.67 -4.56 -3.35
C HIS A 156 2.10 -4.71 -4.77
N ASP A 157 1.65 -5.92 -5.16
CA ASP A 157 1.14 -6.19 -6.51
C ASP A 157 -0.37 -5.88 -6.66
N LYS A 158 -1.07 -5.61 -5.55
CA LYS A 158 -2.48 -5.25 -5.51
C LYS A 158 -2.64 -3.87 -4.88
N SER A 159 -2.28 -2.87 -5.67
CA SER A 159 -2.22 -1.47 -5.29
C SER A 159 -3.55 -0.75 -5.53
N ALA A 160 -3.83 0.30 -4.77
CA ALA A 160 -4.90 1.26 -5.07
C ALA A 160 -4.28 2.49 -5.74
N ASN A 161 -4.80 2.91 -6.89
CA ASN A 161 -4.19 3.98 -7.68
C ASN A 161 -5.18 5.10 -8.00
N GLN A 162 -4.78 6.36 -7.87
CA GLN A 162 -5.55 7.50 -8.36
C GLN A 162 -4.63 8.49 -9.05
N SER A 163 -5.05 9.03 -10.18
CA SER A 163 -4.31 10.08 -10.89
C SER A 163 -4.93 11.44 -10.58
N ILE A 164 -4.09 12.41 -10.25
CA ILE A 164 -4.45 13.79 -9.94
C ILE A 164 -3.67 14.75 -10.85
N GLN A 165 -4.24 15.94 -11.08
CA GLN A 165 -3.54 17.01 -11.80
C GLN A 165 -2.71 17.81 -10.81
N VAL A 166 -1.45 18.06 -11.15
CA VAL A 166 -0.51 18.84 -10.34
C VAL A 166 0.07 19.99 -11.15
N LYS A 167 0.52 21.03 -10.45
CA LYS A 167 1.04 22.26 -11.05
C LYS A 167 2.52 22.43 -10.77
N ALA A 168 3.25 22.94 -11.77
CA ALA A 168 4.68 23.23 -11.68
C ALA A 168 5.00 24.04 -10.42
N ASP A 169 6.01 23.60 -9.68
CA ASP A 169 6.55 24.25 -8.49
C ASP A 169 5.54 24.51 -7.35
N VAL A 170 4.36 23.88 -7.40
CA VAL A 170 3.40 23.87 -6.29
C VAL A 170 3.63 22.60 -5.45
N PRO A 171 4.02 22.72 -4.17
CA PRO A 171 4.18 21.57 -3.30
C PRO A 171 2.87 20.78 -3.18
N VAL A 172 2.99 19.46 -3.26
CA VAL A 172 1.87 18.52 -3.08
C VAL A 172 2.18 17.65 -1.88
N THR A 173 1.36 17.79 -0.84
CA THR A 173 1.45 17.00 0.39
C THR A 173 0.34 15.95 0.36
N ILE A 174 0.72 14.67 0.42
CA ILE A 174 -0.20 13.54 0.51
C ILE A 174 -0.11 13.00 1.92
N SER A 175 -1.22 13.01 2.64
CA SER A 175 -1.34 12.35 3.94
C SER A 175 -2.38 11.24 3.89
N ALA A 176 -2.17 10.20 4.68
CA ALA A 176 -3.07 9.06 4.76
C ALA A 176 -3.06 8.48 6.17
N TRP A 177 -4.15 7.87 6.58
CA TRP A 177 -4.15 6.97 7.72
C TRP A 177 -3.83 5.58 7.22
N VAL A 178 -2.89 4.91 7.89
CA VAL A 178 -2.38 3.60 7.48
C VAL A 178 -2.28 2.69 8.68
N LYS A 179 -2.72 1.43 8.50
CA LYS A 179 -2.61 0.38 9.51
C LYS A 179 -2.09 -0.89 8.86
N PHE A 180 -1.10 -1.53 9.48
CA PHE A 180 -0.65 -2.84 9.03
C PHE A 180 -1.76 -3.87 9.27
N CYS A 181 -1.96 -4.78 8.32
CA CYS A 181 -2.96 -5.84 8.46
C CYS A 181 -2.30 -7.16 8.81
N LYS A 182 -1.45 -7.66 7.92
CA LYS A 182 -0.80 -8.97 8.05
C LYS A 182 0.32 -9.16 7.05
N GLN A 183 1.16 -10.13 7.32
CA GLN A 183 2.06 -10.72 6.34
C GLN A 183 1.64 -12.16 6.05
N GLU A 184 1.54 -12.53 4.77
CA GLU A 184 1.24 -13.92 4.35
C GLU A 184 2.17 -14.35 3.22
N ASP A 185 2.34 -15.66 3.02
CA ASP A 185 3.10 -16.20 1.90
C ASP A 185 2.45 -15.85 0.55
N LYS A 186 3.29 -15.48 -0.42
CA LYS A 186 2.87 -15.48 -1.82
C LYS A 186 2.70 -16.93 -2.24
N GLU A 187 1.61 -17.20 -2.95
CA GLU A 187 1.43 -18.48 -3.64
C GLU A 187 2.65 -18.77 -4.52
N SER A 188 3.15 -20.01 -4.43
CA SER A 188 4.16 -20.51 -5.35
C SER A 188 3.57 -20.48 -6.76
N LYS A 189 4.27 -19.79 -7.67
CA LYS A 189 3.92 -19.79 -9.09
C LYS A 189 4.09 -21.17 -9.70
#